data_AF-A0A5S4EXT1-F1
#
_entry.id   AF-A0A5S4EXT1-F1
#
_cell.length_a   1.000
_cell.length_b   1.000
_cell.length_c   1.000
_cell.angle_alpha   90.00
_cell.angle_beta   90.00
_cell.angle_gamma   90.00
#
_symmetry.space_group_name_H-M   'P 1'
#
loop_
_entity.id
_entity.type
_entity.pdbx_description
1 polymer ?
#
loop_
_entity_poly.entity_id
_entity_poly.type
_entity_poly.pdbx_seq_one_letter_code
_entity_poly.pdbx_strand_id
1 'polypeptide(L)'
;MCIRERISILAIDLSAGPGQSDAAGCYMPPVHFQTSVESSRQGVWVSYAWLVDGKSVSSGRSWVPEDEYTAFVTSGQYMLKAGHHTVTLRVTSPSATSKSLSFDVCALETW
;
A
#
# COMPACT_ATOMS: atom_id res chain seq x y z
N MET A 1 26.56 -3.53 19.98
CA MET A 1 25.77 -4.28 18.97
C MET A 1 24.49 -3.49 18.73
N CYS A 2 24.35 -2.78 17.60
CA CYS A 2 23.15 -1.99 17.31
C CYS A 2 22.03 -2.92 16.85
N ILE A 3 20.96 -3.05 17.64
CA ILE A 3 19.76 -3.81 17.26
C ILE A 3 19.09 -3.04 16.12
N ARG A 4 19.18 -3.54 14.89
CA ARG A 4 18.44 -2.98 13.75
C ARG A 4 16.96 -3.32 13.91
N GLU A 5 16.11 -2.30 13.90
CA GLU A 5 14.66 -2.48 13.86
C GLU A 5 14.27 -3.17 12.56
N ARG A 6 13.43 -4.20 12.64
CA ARG A 6 12.94 -4.94 11.47
C ARG A 6 11.54 -4.47 11.15
N ILE A 7 11.31 -4.24 9.86
CA ILE A 7 10.00 -3.91 9.32
C ILE A 7 9.62 -4.94 8.27
N SER A 8 8.41 -5.47 8.34
CA SER A 8 7.77 -6.29 7.30
C SER A 8 6.47 -5.64 6.84
N ILE A 9 6.14 -5.81 5.57
CA ILE A 9 4.89 -5.31 4.98
C ILE A 9 3.98 -6.52 4.74
N LEU A 10 2.78 -6.51 5.31
CA LEU A 10 1.78 -7.55 5.09
C LEU A 10 1.22 -7.51 3.66
N ALA A 11 0.29 -8.40 3.31
CA ALA A 11 -0.33 -8.38 1.99
C ALA A 11 -0.96 -7.00 1.72
N ILE A 12 -0.78 -6.49 0.50
CA ILE A 12 -1.43 -5.24 0.09
C ILE A 12 -2.84 -5.62 -0.32
N ASP A 13 -3.82 -5.07 0.38
CA ASP A 13 -5.22 -5.18 0.02
C ASP A 13 -5.54 -4.10 -1.02
N LEU A 14 -6.11 -4.55 -2.14
CA LEU A 14 -6.57 -3.70 -3.22
C LEU A 14 -8.10 -3.77 -3.28
N SER A 15 -8.73 -2.61 -3.15
CA SER A 15 -10.15 -2.43 -3.38
C SER A 15 -10.39 -1.43 -4.50
N ALA A 16 -11.50 -1.57 -5.22
CA ALA A 16 -11.84 -0.65 -6.30
C ALA A 16 -13.31 -0.22 -6.22
N GLY A 17 -13.91 0.19 -7.34
CA GLY A 17 -15.33 0.58 -7.43
C GLY A 17 -16.29 -0.37 -6.69
N PRO A 18 -17.55 0.06 -6.45
CA PRO A 18 -18.39 -0.39 -5.33
C PRO A 18 -18.32 -1.89 -5.03
N GLY A 19 -17.51 -2.24 -4.01
CA GLY A 19 -17.41 -3.59 -3.46
C GLY A 19 -16.47 -4.56 -4.19
N GLN A 20 -15.64 -4.09 -5.13
CA GLN A 20 -14.61 -4.94 -5.74
C GLN A 20 -13.41 -5.10 -4.81
N SER A 21 -13.29 -6.29 -4.22
CA SER A 21 -12.08 -6.81 -3.56
C SER A 21 -11.76 -8.17 -4.16
N ASP A 22 -10.47 -8.50 -4.31
CA ASP A 22 -10.01 -9.81 -4.83
C ASP A 22 -10.62 -10.20 -6.19
N ALA A 23 -10.87 -9.21 -7.06
CA ALA A 23 -11.50 -9.44 -8.35
C ALA A 23 -10.60 -10.32 -9.26
N ALA A 24 -11.12 -11.46 -9.70
CA ALA A 24 -10.48 -12.25 -10.76
C ALA A 24 -10.64 -11.51 -12.10
N GLY A 25 -9.64 -10.72 -12.48
CA GLY A 25 -9.63 -9.96 -13.74
C GLY A 25 -9.10 -8.54 -13.55
N CYS A 26 -9.80 -7.58 -14.18
CA CYS A 26 -9.46 -6.16 -14.07
C CYS A 26 -10.33 -5.45 -13.02
N TYR A 27 -9.77 -4.41 -12.40
CA TYR A 27 -10.44 -3.56 -11.42
C TYR A 27 -11.07 -2.34 -12.10
N MET A 28 -12.25 -1.92 -11.63
CA MET A 28 -12.87 -0.67 -12.05
C MET A 28 -12.44 0.50 -11.14
N PRO A 29 -11.93 1.62 -11.67
CA PRO A 29 -11.58 2.77 -10.84
C PRO A 29 -12.81 3.38 -10.14
N PRO A 30 -12.65 4.10 -9.01
CA PRO A 30 -11.38 4.40 -8.35
C PRO A 30 -10.81 3.19 -7.62
N VAL A 31 -9.47 3.06 -7.62
CA VAL A 31 -8.75 2.04 -6.84
C VAL A 31 -8.20 2.63 -5.55
N HIS A 32 -8.09 1.78 -4.53
CA HIS A 32 -7.60 2.10 -3.22
C HIS A 32 -6.71 0.95 -2.70
N PHE A 33 -5.65 1.32 -2.00
CA PHE A 33 -4.67 0.38 -1.45
C PHE A 33 -4.51 0.58 0.05
N GLN A 34 -4.45 -0.51 0.79
CA GLN A 34 -4.19 -0.49 2.24
C GLN A 34 -3.41 -1.74 2.66
N THR A 35 -2.75 -1.67 3.81
CA THR A 35 -2.11 -2.84 4.44
C THR A 35 -1.71 -2.48 5.88
N SER A 36 -1.15 -3.45 6.59
CA SER A 36 -0.45 -3.22 7.85
C SER A 36 1.06 -3.42 7.68
N VAL A 37 1.83 -2.56 8.34
CA VAL A 37 3.28 -2.67 8.45
C VAL A 37 3.60 -3.22 9.83
N GLU A 38 4.24 -4.38 9.87
CA GLU A 38 4.73 -4.98 11.11
C GLU A 38 6.09 -4.40 11.48
N SER A 39 6.27 -4.17 12.78
CA SER A 39 7.50 -3.68 13.37
C SER A 39 7.97 -4.61 14.47
N SER A 40 9.29 -4.80 14.59
CA SER A 40 9.88 -5.47 15.75
C SER A 40 9.82 -4.65 17.04
N ARG A 41 9.33 -3.41 16.99
CA ARG A 41 9.20 -2.50 18.12
C ARG A 41 7.84 -1.79 18.12
N GLN A 42 7.33 -1.60 19.32
CA GLN A 42 6.15 -0.83 19.64
C GLN A 42 6.53 0.64 19.84
N GLY A 43 5.56 1.54 19.81
CA GLY A 43 5.81 2.96 20.05
C GLY A 43 6.77 3.60 19.03
N VAL A 44 6.62 3.26 17.75
CA VAL A 44 7.49 3.76 16.67
C VAL A 44 6.69 4.32 15.52
N TRP A 45 7.21 5.39 14.91
CA TRP A 45 6.66 5.95 13.68
C TRP A 45 7.18 5.24 12.45
N VAL A 46 6.28 4.65 11.69
CA VAL A 46 6.53 4.15 10.33
C VAL A 46 6.33 5.30 9.36
N SER A 47 7.34 5.62 8.55
CA SER A 47 7.22 6.62 7.47
C SER A 47 7.19 5.91 6.12
N TYR A 48 6.23 6.23 5.27
CA TYR A 48 5.98 5.47 4.04
C TYR A 48 5.53 6.35 2.87
N ALA A 49 5.65 5.79 1.67
CA ALA A 49 5.10 6.34 0.44
C ALA A 49 4.43 5.25 -0.39
N TRP A 50 3.28 5.57 -0.96
CA TRP A 50 2.62 4.79 -2.01
C TRP A 50 3.06 5.30 -3.36
N LEU A 51 3.52 4.38 -4.21
CA LEU A 51 3.90 4.65 -5.58
C LEU A 51 2.96 3.87 -6.51
N VAL A 52 2.51 4.51 -7.59
CA VAL A 52 1.83 3.85 -8.70
C VAL A 52 2.73 4.01 -9.92
N ASP A 53 3.08 2.89 -10.54
CA ASP A 53 4.01 2.80 -11.69
C ASP A 53 5.34 3.52 -11.43
N GLY A 54 5.85 3.38 -10.21
CA GLY A 54 7.10 4.01 -9.76
C GLY A 54 6.99 5.51 -9.44
N LYS A 55 5.82 6.14 -9.61
CA LYS A 55 5.60 7.54 -9.22
C LYS A 55 4.93 7.62 -7.85
N SER A 56 5.51 8.41 -6.93
CA SER A 56 4.89 8.67 -5.63
C SER A 56 3.56 9.38 -5.79
N VAL A 57 2.48 8.79 -5.28
CA VAL A 57 1.11 9.31 -5.32
C VAL A 57 0.56 9.68 -3.94
N SER A 58 1.15 9.14 -2.88
CA SER A 58 0.84 9.51 -1.49
C SER A 58 2.03 9.20 -0.60
N SER A 59 2.15 9.91 0.51
CA SER A 59 3.12 9.66 1.56
C SER A 59 2.51 9.97 2.91
N GLY A 60 2.95 9.27 3.94
CA GLY A 60 2.41 9.45 5.27
C GLY A 60 3.31 8.89 6.35
N ARG A 61 2.83 9.04 7.57
CA ARG A 61 3.38 8.39 8.75
C ARG A 61 2.25 7.68 9.47
N SER A 62 2.54 6.52 10.02
CA SER A 62 1.62 5.76 10.86
C SER A 62 2.33 5.33 12.13
N TRP A 63 1.62 5.35 13.24
CA TRP A 63 2.15 4.99 14.55
C TRP A 63 1.91 3.51 14.80
N VAL A 64 2.92 2.83 15.31
CA VAL A 64 2.75 1.52 15.95
C VAL A 64 2.42 1.80 17.41
N PRO A 65 1.20 1.50 17.89
CA PRO A 65 0.83 1.65 19.30
C PRO A 65 1.78 0.93 20.27
N GLU A 66 1.76 1.31 21.55
CA GLU A 66 2.63 0.69 22.57
C GLU A 66 2.19 -0.73 22.95
N ASP A 67 0.97 -1.13 22.60
CA ASP A 67 0.36 -2.42 22.85
C ASP A 67 0.23 -3.30 21.59
N GLU A 68 0.64 -2.78 20.43
CA GLU A 68 0.61 -3.48 19.15
C GLU A 68 2.00 -3.57 18.51
N TYR A 69 2.12 -4.35 17.44
CA TYR A 69 3.33 -4.44 16.61
C TYR A 69 3.06 -4.04 15.15
N THR A 70 1.89 -3.50 14.88
CA THR A 70 1.44 -3.14 13.53
C THR A 70 1.05 -1.68 13.44
N ALA A 71 1.33 -1.08 12.30
CA ALA A 71 0.80 0.23 11.93
C ALA A 71 -0.02 0.08 10.65
N PHE A 72 -1.29 0.49 10.70
CA PHE A 72 -2.14 0.51 9.50
C PHE A 72 -1.69 1.64 8.57
N VAL A 73 -1.52 1.33 7.30
CA VAL A 73 -1.15 2.29 6.26
C VAL A 73 -2.13 2.19 5.11
N THR A 74 -2.60 3.34 4.66
CA THR A 74 -3.65 3.44 3.67
C THR A 74 -3.32 4.53 2.66
N SER A 75 -3.89 4.42 1.48
CA SER A 75 -3.68 5.36 0.38
C SER A 75 -4.95 6.20 0.13
N GLY A 76 -4.90 7.08 -0.87
CA GLY A 76 -6.11 7.76 -1.35
C GLY A 76 -6.96 6.85 -2.25
N GLN A 77 -7.90 7.47 -2.94
CA GLN A 77 -8.60 6.86 -4.08
C GLN A 77 -7.98 7.39 -5.38
N TYR A 78 -7.75 6.50 -6.36
CA TYR A 78 -7.07 6.85 -7.61
C TYR A 78 -7.88 6.43 -8.84
N MET A 79 -8.16 7.39 -9.72
CA MET A 79 -8.73 7.13 -11.04
C MET A 79 -7.61 6.74 -12.01
N LEU A 80 -7.19 5.48 -11.94
CA LEU A 80 -6.18 4.96 -12.86
C LEU A 80 -6.77 4.73 -14.26
N LYS A 81 -5.92 4.82 -15.27
CA LYS A 81 -6.29 4.52 -16.65
C LYS A 81 -6.45 3.01 -16.83
N ALA A 82 -7.09 2.60 -17.91
CA ALA A 82 -7.11 1.21 -18.31
C ALA A 82 -5.69 0.70 -18.60
N GLY A 83 -5.42 -0.55 -18.22
CA GLY A 83 -4.15 -1.22 -18.45
C GLY A 83 -3.51 -1.80 -17.20
N HIS A 84 -2.28 -2.28 -17.37
CA HIS A 84 -1.51 -2.91 -16.31
C HIS A 84 -0.84 -1.87 -15.42
N HIS A 85 -1.01 -1.99 -14.11
CA HIS A 85 -0.45 -1.10 -13.12
C HIS A 85 0.31 -1.87 -12.04
N THR A 86 1.33 -1.22 -11.47
CA THR A 86 2.04 -1.72 -10.30
C THR A 86 1.97 -0.70 -9.18
N VAL A 87 1.38 -1.10 -8.04
CA VAL A 87 1.45 -0.33 -6.80
C VAL A 87 2.62 -0.82 -5.96
N THR A 88 3.36 0.11 -5.36
CA THR A 88 4.44 -0.18 -4.41
C THR A 88 4.23 0.62 -3.13
N LEU A 89 4.16 -0.08 -1.99
CA LEU A 89 4.38 0.55 -0.69
C LEU A 89 5.87 0.56 -0.40
N ARG A 90 6.43 1.75 -0.18
CA ARG A 90 7.81 1.95 0.25
C ARG A 90 7.85 2.51 1.67
N VAL A 91 8.30 1.72 2.62
CA VAL A 91 8.64 2.18 3.97
C VAL A 91 10.06 2.72 3.96
N THR A 92 10.28 3.88 4.59
CA THR A 92 11.58 4.58 4.65
C THR A 92 12.14 4.68 6.06
N SER A 93 11.29 4.54 7.08
CA SER A 93 11.64 4.58 8.50
C SER A 93 10.68 3.67 9.28
N PRO A 94 11.14 3.00 10.35
CA PRO A 94 12.51 3.04 10.90
C PRO A 94 13.55 2.23 10.12
N SER A 95 13.10 1.32 9.25
CA SER A 95 13.96 0.57 8.33
C SER A 95 13.35 0.56 6.94
N ALA A 96 14.20 0.76 5.93
CA ALA A 96 13.76 0.80 4.54
C ALA A 96 13.35 -0.60 4.05
N THR A 97 12.12 -0.71 3.53
CA THR A 97 11.61 -1.92 2.88
C THR A 97 10.50 -1.54 1.90
N SER A 98 10.14 -2.45 0.99
CA SER A 98 9.08 -2.20 0.03
C SER A 98 8.36 -3.48 -0.37
N LYS A 99 7.09 -3.34 -0.75
CA LYS A 99 6.28 -4.42 -1.31
C LYS A 99 5.47 -3.91 -2.48
N SER A 100 5.33 -4.74 -3.50
CA SER A 100 4.59 -4.41 -4.71
C SER A 100 3.44 -5.38 -4.95
N LEU A 101 2.39 -4.89 -5.61
CA LEU A 101 1.28 -5.64 -6.15
C LEU A 101 1.03 -5.14 -7.57
N SER A 102 0.84 -6.05 -8.52
CA SER A 102 0.51 -5.73 -9.90
C SER A 102 -0.92 -6.18 -10.19
N PHE A 103 -1.66 -5.35 -10.92
CA PHE A 103 -3.08 -5.57 -11.21
C PHE A 103 -3.46 -4.86 -12.52
N ASP A 104 -4.56 -5.28 -13.13
CA ASP A 104 -5.09 -4.66 -14.34
C ASP A 104 -6.29 -3.77 -14.02
N VAL A 105 -6.42 -2.65 -14.72
CA VAL A 105 -7.56 -1.75 -14.65
C VAL A 105 -8.36 -1.87 -15.94
N CYS A 106 -9.68 -1.99 -15.83
CA CYS A 106 -10.54 -2.27 -16.98
C CYS A 106 -10.53 -1.12 -17.99
N ALA A 107 -10.53 -1.46 -19.28
CA ALA A 107 -10.93 -0.54 -20.32
C ALA A 107 -12.42 -0.23 -20.16
N LEU A 108 -12.76 1.05 -19.98
CA LEU A 108 -14.11 1.50 -20.25
C LEU A 108 -14.25 1.49 -21.77
N GLU A 109 -14.99 0.53 -22.32
CA GLU A 109 -15.34 0.59 -23.74
C GLU A 109 -16.16 1.87 -23.95
N THR A 110 -15.57 2.85 -24.63
CA THR A 110 -16.28 4.02 -25.13
C THR A 110 -17.01 3.58 -26.39
N TRP A 111 -18.33 3.47 -26.30
CA TRP A 111 -19.27 3.17 -27.38
C TRP A 111 -19.71 4.48 -28.05
#